data_AF-A0A535B517-F1
#
_entry.id   AF-A0A535B517-F1
#
_cell.length_a   1.000
_cell.length_b   1.000
_cell.length_c   1.000
_cell.angle_alpha   90.00
_cell.angle_beta   90.00
_cell.angle_gamma   90.00
#
_symmetry.space_group_name_H-M   'P 1'
#
loop_
_entity.id
_entity.type
_entity.pdbx_description
1 polymer ?
#
loop_
_entity_poly.entity_id
_entity_poly.type
_entity_poly.pdbx_seq_one_letter_code
_entity_poly.pdbx_strand_id
1 'polypeptide(L)'
;MLHDIVTHIASSEPEYFRASGIGKPEGMNEALQAIEGAPEGELGPRLADVWQLLDSQLERITTEMRTAQIQRGEKRWTARRGFRRALEHPWEHLREMQRRLAPNEG
;
A
#
# COMPACT_ATOMS: atom_id res chain seq x y z
N MET A 1 -9.55 15.04 -3.22
CA MET A 1 -10.82 14.44 -2.78
C MET A 1 -10.54 13.15 -2.00
N LEU A 2 -11.52 12.53 -1.32
CA LEU A 2 -11.28 11.26 -0.60
C LEU A 2 -10.84 10.14 -1.54
N HIS A 3 -11.37 10.14 -2.76
CA HIS A 3 -10.93 9.28 -3.88
C HIS A 3 -9.40 9.30 -4.04
N ASP A 4 -8.80 10.49 -4.16
CA ASP A 4 -7.34 10.62 -4.37
C ASP A 4 -6.52 10.05 -3.22
N ILE A 5 -7.04 10.13 -1.97
CA ILE A 5 -6.37 9.51 -0.81
C ILE A 5 -6.36 7.99 -0.97
N VAL A 6 -7.49 7.41 -1.37
CA VAL A 6 -7.64 5.97 -1.56
C VAL A 6 -6.72 5.48 -2.70
N THR A 7 -6.70 6.16 -3.83
CA THR A 7 -5.78 5.85 -4.95
C THR A 7 -4.31 5.99 -4.54
N HIS A 8 -3.99 7.01 -3.74
CA HIS A 8 -2.63 7.21 -3.20
C HIS A 8 -2.19 6.09 -2.26
N ILE A 9 -3.07 5.62 -1.37
CA ILE A 9 -2.80 4.48 -0.50
C ILE A 9 -2.50 3.23 -1.34
N ALA A 10 -3.41 2.91 -2.28
CA ALA A 10 -3.30 1.72 -3.11
C ALA A 10 -1.99 1.69 -3.91
N SER A 11 -1.59 2.81 -4.50
CA SER A 11 -0.34 2.91 -5.26
C SER A 11 0.92 2.91 -4.38
N SER A 12 0.83 3.37 -3.13
CA SER A 12 2.00 3.49 -2.23
C SER A 12 2.38 2.19 -1.54
N GLU A 13 1.42 1.37 -1.11
CA GLU A 13 1.70 0.16 -0.33
C GLU A 13 2.61 -0.86 -1.07
N PRO A 14 2.35 -1.20 -2.35
CA PRO A 14 3.19 -2.14 -3.08
C PRO A 14 4.63 -1.63 -3.26
N GLU A 15 4.82 -0.31 -3.30
CA GLU A 15 6.15 0.28 -3.40
C GLU A 15 6.98 0.07 -2.15
N TYR A 16 6.38 -0.03 -0.95
CA TYR A 16 7.12 -0.36 0.26
C TYR A 16 7.63 -1.81 0.26
N PHE A 17 6.87 -2.74 -0.31
CA PHE A 17 7.30 -4.12 -0.50
C PHE A 17 8.45 -4.19 -1.51
N ARG A 18 8.28 -3.53 -2.67
CA ARG A 18 9.32 -3.43 -3.70
C ARG A 18 10.60 -2.76 -3.19
N ALA A 19 10.46 -1.68 -2.40
CA ALA A 19 11.59 -0.95 -1.85
C ALA A 19 12.42 -1.81 -0.89
N SER A 20 11.77 -2.74 -0.20
CA SER A 20 12.36 -3.58 0.85
C SER A 20 12.91 -4.92 0.34
N GLY A 21 12.88 -5.16 -0.97
CA GLY A 21 13.40 -6.40 -1.56
C GLY A 21 12.44 -7.59 -1.49
N ILE A 22 11.22 -7.38 -0.97
CA ILE A 22 10.14 -8.39 -0.96
C ILE A 22 9.58 -8.58 -2.37
N GLY A 23 9.72 -7.56 -3.23
CA GLY A 23 9.18 -7.56 -4.58
C GLY A 23 7.75 -7.05 -4.64
N LYS A 24 7.19 -7.02 -5.85
CA LYS A 24 5.80 -6.64 -6.13
C LYS A 24 5.08 -7.91 -6.59
N PRO A 25 3.88 -8.22 -6.06
CA PRO A 25 3.12 -9.38 -6.52
C PRO A 25 2.75 -9.26 -8.00
N GLU A 26 2.62 -10.42 -8.65
CA GLU A 26 2.07 -10.54 -10.00
C GLU A 26 0.62 -10.04 -10.02
N GLY A 27 0.17 -9.43 -11.11
CA GLY A 27 -1.18 -8.86 -11.23
C GLY A 27 -1.37 -7.50 -10.54
N MET A 28 -0.37 -6.98 -9.84
CA MET A 28 -0.50 -5.72 -9.10
C MET A 28 -0.62 -4.50 -10.01
N ASN A 29 -0.01 -4.50 -11.20
CA ASN A 29 -0.15 -3.35 -12.11
C ASN A 29 -1.59 -3.23 -12.63
N GLU A 30 -2.19 -4.37 -12.98
CA GLU A 30 -3.55 -4.51 -13.45
C GLU A 30 -4.54 -4.10 -12.35
N ALA A 31 -4.30 -4.54 -11.10
CA ALA A 31 -5.12 -4.13 -9.96
C ALA A 31 -5.07 -2.61 -9.70
N LEU A 32 -3.89 -1.99 -9.83
CA LEU A 32 -3.75 -0.53 -9.69
C LEU A 32 -4.46 0.24 -10.80
N GLN A 33 -4.35 -0.23 -12.05
CA GLN A 33 -5.09 0.37 -13.18
C GLN A 33 -6.60 0.28 -12.99
N ALA A 34 -7.08 -0.83 -12.41
CA ALA A 34 -8.50 -0.98 -12.10
C ALA A 34 -8.99 0.02 -11.04
N ILE A 35 -8.12 0.51 -10.16
CA ILE A 35 -8.44 1.56 -9.18
C ILE A 35 -8.46 2.95 -9.83
N GLU A 36 -7.48 3.26 -10.69
CA GLU A 36 -7.39 4.58 -11.36
C GLU A 36 -8.64 4.90 -12.19
N GLY A 37 -9.29 3.89 -12.78
CA GLY A 37 -10.51 4.04 -13.57
C GLY A 37 -11.81 3.75 -12.84
N ALA A 38 -11.79 3.45 -11.54
CA ALA A 38 -12.98 2.98 -10.82
C ALA A 38 -13.95 4.12 -10.47
N PRO A 39 -15.28 3.91 -10.61
CA PRO A 39 -16.27 4.80 -10.02
C PRO A 39 -16.24 4.71 -8.49
N GLU A 40 -16.72 5.75 -7.79
CA GLU A 40 -16.61 5.86 -6.32
C GLU A 40 -17.15 4.64 -5.55
N GLY A 41 -18.22 4.02 -6.04
CA GLY A 41 -18.83 2.82 -5.42
C GLY A 41 -18.05 1.52 -5.61
N GLU A 42 -17.06 1.49 -6.51
CA GLU A 42 -16.25 0.29 -6.81
C GLU A 42 -14.86 0.32 -6.15
N LEU A 43 -14.44 1.45 -5.59
CA LEU A 43 -13.11 1.58 -4.98
C LEU A 43 -12.86 0.58 -3.84
N GLY A 44 -13.84 0.33 -2.99
CA GLY A 44 -13.72 -0.58 -1.86
C GLY A 44 -13.35 -2.01 -2.29
N PRO A 45 -14.15 -2.65 -3.16
CA PRO A 45 -13.80 -3.94 -3.75
C PRO A 45 -12.44 -3.96 -4.44
N ARG A 46 -12.08 -2.92 -5.21
CA ARG A 46 -10.78 -2.87 -5.89
C ARG A 46 -9.59 -2.75 -4.94
N LEU A 47 -9.75 -2.06 -3.80
CA LEU A 47 -8.72 -2.06 -2.76
C LEU A 47 -8.55 -3.44 -2.13
N ALA A 48 -9.65 -4.19 -1.94
CA ALA A 48 -9.58 -5.54 -1.42
C ALA A 48 -8.76 -6.46 -2.35
N ASP A 49 -8.92 -6.33 -3.67
CA ASP A 49 -8.11 -7.07 -4.65
C ASP A 49 -6.61 -6.76 -4.49
N VAL A 50 -6.23 -5.49 -4.32
CA VAL A 50 -4.83 -5.07 -4.05
C VAL A 50 -4.31 -5.69 -2.77
N TRP A 51 -5.07 -5.65 -1.68
CA TRP A 51 -4.65 -6.22 -0.40
C TRP A 51 -4.51 -7.74 -0.47
N GLN A 52 -5.36 -8.44 -1.21
CA GLN A 52 -5.25 -9.89 -1.39
C GLN A 52 -3.96 -10.28 -2.14
N LEU A 53 -3.54 -9.48 -3.12
CA LEU A 53 -2.27 -9.68 -3.81
C LEU A 53 -1.07 -9.43 -2.87
N LEU A 54 -1.13 -8.40 -2.02
CA LEU A 54 -0.09 -8.12 -1.04
C LEU A 54 0.00 -9.24 0.01
N ASP A 55 -1.13 -9.74 0.50
CA ASP A 55 -1.20 -10.85 1.45
C ASP A 55 -0.59 -12.12 0.86
N SER A 56 -0.95 -12.43 -0.38
CA SER A 56 -0.34 -13.55 -1.13
C SER A 56 1.18 -13.40 -1.30
N GLN A 57 1.68 -12.16 -1.39
CA GLN A 57 3.12 -11.91 -1.44
C GLN A 57 3.80 -12.14 -0.09
N LEU A 58 3.11 -11.90 1.03
CA LEU A 58 3.65 -12.15 2.37
C LEU A 58 3.93 -13.65 2.58
N GLU A 59 3.09 -14.52 2.05
CA GLU A 59 3.27 -15.98 2.12
C GLU A 59 4.53 -16.47 1.39
N ARG A 60 5.00 -15.72 0.40
CA ARG A 60 6.17 -16.06 -0.43
C ARG A 60 7.49 -15.52 0.12
N ILE A 61 7.46 -14.81 1.25
CA ILE A 61 8.67 -14.20 1.83
C ILE A 61 9.63 -15.29 2.31
N THR A 62 10.83 -15.29 1.75
CA THR A 62 11.94 -16.15 2.19
C THR A 62 12.76 -15.50 3.32
N THR A 63 13.60 -16.29 3.99
CA THR A 63 14.52 -15.80 5.02
C THR A 63 15.53 -14.78 4.46
N GLU A 64 15.98 -14.99 3.22
CA GLU A 64 16.87 -14.09 2.51
C GLU A 64 16.21 -12.72 2.31
N MET A 65 14.94 -12.71 1.86
CA MET A 65 14.17 -11.47 1.73
C MET A 65 13.97 -10.75 3.06
N ARG A 66 13.74 -11.48 4.16
CA ARG A 66 13.55 -10.88 5.50
C ARG A 66 14.81 -10.19 6.02
N THR A 67 15.98 -10.75 5.73
CA THR A 67 17.27 -10.25 6.22
C THR A 67 17.96 -9.29 5.25
N ALA A 68 17.46 -9.18 4.02
CA ALA A 68 17.98 -8.30 3.01
C ALA A 68 18.05 -6.82 3.47
N GLN A 69 19.14 -6.17 3.08
CA GLN A 69 19.34 -4.73 3.23
C GLN A 69 19.47 -4.13 1.83
N ILE A 70 18.44 -3.42 1.38
CA ILE A 70 18.37 -2.85 0.04
C ILE A 70 18.72 -1.37 0.09
N GLN A 71 19.74 -0.94 -0.65
CA GLN A 71 20.08 0.46 -0.80
C GLN A 71 19.23 1.09 -1.91
N ARG A 72 18.49 2.17 -1.61
CA ARG A 72 17.74 2.96 -2.60
C ARG A 72 17.97 4.45 -2.37
N GLY A 73 18.70 5.08 -3.28
CA GLY A 73 19.23 6.43 -3.08
C GLY A 73 20.08 6.47 -1.82
N GLU A 74 19.85 7.44 -0.95
CA GLU A 74 20.54 7.59 0.34
C GLU A 74 19.98 6.68 1.44
N LYS A 75 18.81 6.05 1.21
CA LYS A 75 18.10 5.29 2.25
C LYS A 75 18.36 3.79 2.13
N ARG A 76 18.61 3.17 3.28
CA ARG A 76 18.59 1.71 3.43
C ARG A 76 17.20 1.22 3.82
N TRP A 77 16.75 0.19 3.12
CA TRP A 77 15.48 -0.50 3.30
C TRP A 77 15.69 -1.92 3.78
N THR A 78 14.80 -2.37 4.65
CA THR A 78 14.74 -3.73 5.19
C THR A 78 13.28 -4.17 5.16
N ALA A 79 13.03 -5.48 5.18
CA ALA A 79 11.66 -6.00 5.26
C ALA A 79 10.88 -5.38 6.44
N ARG A 80 11.50 -5.26 7.62
CA ARG A 80 10.91 -4.58 8.79
C ARG A 80 10.48 -3.15 8.49
N ARG A 81 11.33 -2.37 7.81
CA ARG A 81 11.01 -0.98 7.43
C ARG A 81 9.85 -0.93 6.43
N GLY A 82 9.86 -1.84 5.46
CA GLY A 82 8.78 -2.01 4.47
C GLY A 82 7.43 -2.26 5.12
N PHE A 83 7.32 -3.33 5.92
CA PHE A 83 6.08 -3.66 6.61
C PHE A 83 5.60 -2.55 7.52
N ARG A 84 6.52 -1.93 8.27
CA ARG A 84 6.15 -0.80 9.12
C ARG A 84 5.53 0.34 8.31
N ARG A 85 6.12 0.74 7.17
CA ARG A 85 5.54 1.79 6.33
C ARG A 85 4.24 1.37 5.63
N ALA A 86 4.13 0.10 5.24
CA ALA A 86 2.90 -0.46 4.69
C ALA A 86 1.74 -0.48 5.69
N LEU A 87 2.01 -0.43 7.00
CA LEU A 87 0.98 -0.30 8.04
C LEU A 87 0.75 1.14 8.48
N GLU A 88 1.83 1.90 8.73
CA GLU A 88 1.75 3.27 9.22
C GLU A 88 1.13 4.23 8.20
N HIS A 89 1.54 4.15 6.93
CA HIS A 89 1.12 5.12 5.93
C HIS A 89 -0.38 5.04 5.61
N PRO A 90 -0.99 3.85 5.39
CA PRO A 90 -2.44 3.77 5.22
C PRO A 90 -3.20 4.22 6.46
N TRP A 91 -2.69 3.94 7.66
CA TRP A 91 -3.29 4.40 8.90
C TRP A 91 -3.26 5.92 9.06
N GLU A 92 -2.14 6.58 8.71
CA GLU A 92 -2.01 8.05 8.68
C GLU A 92 -3.11 8.66 7.78
N HIS A 93 -3.34 8.07 6.61
CA HIS A 93 -4.36 8.54 5.67
C HIS A 93 -5.79 8.20 6.11
N LEU A 94 -6.02 7.06 6.73
CA LEU A 94 -7.33 6.73 7.32
C LEU A 94 -7.73 7.78 8.36
N ARG A 95 -6.78 8.22 9.21
CA ARG A 95 -7.03 9.31 10.16
C ARG A 95 -7.31 10.64 9.47
N GLU A 96 -6.63 10.93 8.37
CA GLU A 96 -6.91 12.10 7.56
C GLU A 96 -8.32 12.07 6.95
N MET A 97 -8.74 10.92 6.42
CA MET A 97 -10.09 10.73 5.89
C MET A 97 -11.14 10.92 6.99
N GLN A 98 -10.93 10.34 8.17
CA GLN A 98 -11.81 10.53 9.32
C GLN A 98 -11.97 12.01 9.70
N ARG A 99 -10.88 12.78 9.72
CA ARG A 99 -10.94 14.22 10.00
C ARG A 99 -11.71 15.01 8.95
N ARG A 100 -11.60 14.63 7.67
CA ARG A 100 -12.34 15.29 6.57
C ARG A 100 -13.82 14.93 6.53
N LEU A 101 -14.18 13.75 7.06
CA LEU A 101 -15.55 13.25 7.13
C LEU A 101 -16.26 13.65 8.42
N ALA A 102 -15.51 13.95 9.49
CA ALA A 102 -16.08 14.45 10.72
C ALA A 102 -16.80 15.78 10.43
N PRO A 103 -18.08 15.94 10.83
CA PRO A 103 -18.73 17.23 10.75
C PRO A 103 -17.95 18.22 11.59
N ASN A 104 -17.79 19.46 11.10
CA ASN A 104 -17.28 20.55 11.93
C ASN A 104 -18.21 20.65 13.14
N GLU A 105 -17.78 20.21 14.31
CA GLU A 105 -18.41 20.65 15.56
C GLU A 105 -18.16 22.16 15.63
N GLY A 106 -19.25 22.93 15.52
CA GLY A 106 -19.26 24.38 15.54
C GLY A 106 -18.91 24.97 16.90
#